data_AF-A0A2K6RMZ4-F1
#
_entry.id   AF-A0A2K6RMZ4-F1
#
_cell.length_a   1.000
_cell.length_b   1.000
_cell.length_c   1.000
_cell.angle_alpha   90.00
_cell.angle_beta   90.00
_cell.angle_gamma   90.00
#
_symmetry.space_group_name_H-M   'P 1'
#
loop_
_entity.id
_entity.type
_entity.pdbx_description
1 polymer ?
#
loop_
_entity_poly.entity_id
_entity_poly.type
_entity_poly.pdbx_seq_one_letter_code
_entity_poly.pdbx_strand_id
1 'polypeptide(L)'
;MAHAMENSWTISEEYHIDKEVGFALPNPQENLPDFYNDWMFIAKHLPDLIESGQLRERVEKLDMLSIDHLTDHKSQRLAHLVLGFITMAYVWDKGHGDIRKVLPRNIAVPYCQLSEKLELPPILVYADCVLANWKKKDPNKPLTYENMDVLFSFRDGDCSKGFFLVSLLVEIAAASAIKVIPTVFRAMQMQERDTLLKALLEIASCLEKALQVFHQMHDHVNPNTFFSVLRIYLAGWKGNPQLSDGLVYEGFWKDPKQFAGGSAAQSSIFQCFDVLLGIQQNAGGHAAQFLQDMRTYMPPAHRNFLCSLESSPSVREFVLSKGDAGLREAYDACVKALVSLRSYHLQIVTKYVLIPASQQPQKNKTSEDPSKLDAKGTGGTDLMKFLKTVRSTTEKYLLKEC
;
A
#
# COMPACT_ATOMS: atom_id res chain seq x y z
N MET A 1 -4.70 -28.62 -11.87
CA MET A 1 -4.14 -28.23 -10.54
C MET A 1 -5.00 -27.10 -9.97
N ALA A 2 -6.22 -27.40 -9.50
CA ALA A 2 -7.20 -26.40 -9.04
C ALA A 2 -7.67 -26.64 -7.59
N HIS A 3 -6.87 -27.35 -6.78
CA HIS A 3 -7.27 -27.78 -5.42
C HIS A 3 -6.91 -26.77 -4.30
N ALA A 4 -6.23 -25.65 -4.59
CA ALA A 4 -5.64 -24.81 -3.54
C ALA A 4 -6.65 -23.92 -2.76
N MET A 5 -7.87 -23.72 -3.25
CA MET A 5 -8.83 -22.77 -2.64
C MET A 5 -9.98 -23.43 -1.84
N GLU A 6 -9.93 -24.74 -1.59
CA GLU A 6 -11.02 -25.47 -0.94
C GLU A 6 -11.18 -25.19 0.57
N ASN A 7 -10.15 -24.68 1.26
CA ASN A 7 -10.18 -24.41 2.70
C ASN A 7 -9.69 -23.00 3.06
N SER A 8 -10.38 -22.33 3.99
CA SER A 8 -10.00 -20.99 4.48
C SER A 8 -8.69 -20.98 5.27
N TRP A 9 -8.28 -22.12 5.83
CA TRP A 9 -7.00 -22.27 6.55
C TRP A 9 -5.79 -22.33 5.61
N THR A 10 -5.89 -23.01 4.47
CA THR A 10 -4.80 -23.08 3.47
C THR A 10 -4.46 -21.72 2.88
N ILE A 11 -5.46 -20.83 2.73
CA ILE A 11 -5.21 -19.46 2.26
C ILE A 11 -4.40 -18.64 3.26
N SER A 12 -4.60 -18.89 4.56
CA SER A 12 -3.96 -18.09 5.61
C SER A 12 -2.46 -18.34 5.67
N GLU A 13 -2.05 -19.60 5.59
CA GLU A 13 -0.64 -20.00 5.69
C GLU A 13 0.11 -19.84 4.35
N GLU A 14 -0.47 -20.22 3.22
CA GLU A 14 0.21 -20.16 1.91
C GLU A 14 0.36 -18.72 1.40
N TYR A 15 -0.69 -17.91 1.56
CA TYR A 15 -0.71 -16.54 1.03
C TYR A 15 -0.39 -15.48 2.09
N HIS A 16 -0.03 -15.87 3.32
CA HIS A 16 0.23 -14.95 4.43
C HIS A 16 -0.91 -13.93 4.63
N ILE A 17 -2.15 -14.45 4.67
CA ILE A 17 -3.36 -13.66 4.92
C ILE A 17 -3.85 -14.02 6.32
N ASP A 18 -3.61 -13.13 7.27
CA ASP A 18 -4.06 -13.33 8.64
C ASP A 18 -5.59 -13.23 8.74
N LYS A 19 -6.17 -13.97 9.68
CA LYS A 19 -7.61 -13.91 9.90
C LYS A 19 -8.01 -12.56 10.49
N GLU A 20 -7.35 -12.04 11.50
CA GLU A 20 -7.80 -10.79 12.11
C GLU A 20 -7.50 -9.59 11.20
N VAL A 21 -6.31 -9.57 10.58
CA VAL A 21 -5.78 -8.35 9.93
C VAL A 21 -5.57 -8.45 8.42
N GLY A 22 -5.92 -9.58 7.80
CA GLY A 22 -5.86 -9.75 6.34
C GLY A 22 -4.43 -9.73 5.82
N PHE A 23 -4.14 -8.83 4.87
CA PHE A 23 -2.79 -8.70 4.30
C PHE A 23 -1.79 -8.03 5.26
N ALA A 24 -2.24 -7.41 6.36
CA ALA A 24 -1.32 -6.82 7.32
C ALA A 24 -0.48 -7.89 8.03
N LEU A 25 0.77 -7.55 8.39
CA LEU A 25 1.62 -8.45 9.16
C LEU A 25 1.07 -8.53 10.59
N PRO A 26 0.62 -9.71 11.08
CA PRO A 26 0.05 -9.80 12.42
C PRO A 26 1.13 -9.62 13.49
N ASN A 27 0.90 -8.69 14.42
CA ASN A 27 1.81 -8.33 15.51
C ASN A 27 3.25 -8.12 15.02
N PRO A 28 3.52 -7.04 14.25
CA PRO A 28 4.86 -6.73 13.75
C PRO A 28 5.87 -6.66 14.88
N GLN A 29 7.12 -7.03 14.57
CA GLN A 29 8.21 -6.92 15.53
C GLN A 29 8.59 -5.45 15.73
N GLU A 30 8.91 -5.05 16.96
CA GLU A 30 9.23 -3.64 17.30
C GLU A 30 10.74 -3.36 17.44
N ASN A 31 11.55 -4.40 17.65
CA ASN A 31 12.99 -4.28 17.85
C ASN A 31 13.74 -5.33 17.03
N LEU A 32 14.81 -4.92 16.36
CA LEU A 32 15.77 -5.84 15.76
C LEU A 32 16.74 -6.40 16.81
N PRO A 33 17.47 -7.49 16.51
CA PRO A 33 18.59 -7.94 17.34
C PRO A 33 19.60 -6.80 17.60
N ASP A 34 20.30 -6.85 18.74
CA ASP A 34 21.25 -5.80 19.16
C ASP A 34 22.34 -5.48 18.12
N PHE A 35 22.67 -6.45 17.28
CA PHE A 35 23.56 -6.28 16.13
C PHE A 35 23.14 -5.12 15.20
N TYR A 36 21.84 -4.79 15.14
CA TYR A 36 21.27 -3.73 14.30
C TYR A 36 20.90 -2.46 15.07
N ASN A 37 21.46 -2.26 16.27
CA ASN A 37 21.14 -1.10 17.12
C ASN A 37 21.40 0.25 16.42
N ASP A 38 22.42 0.35 15.56
CA ASP A 38 22.73 1.58 14.84
C ASP A 38 21.65 1.94 13.80
N TRP A 39 21.12 0.94 13.08
CA TRP A 39 19.98 1.14 12.18
C TRP A 39 18.74 1.56 12.97
N MET A 40 18.45 0.85 14.06
CA MET A 40 17.29 1.15 14.91
C MET A 40 17.36 2.55 15.53
N PHE A 41 18.56 2.99 15.94
CA PHE A 41 18.76 4.33 16.48
C PHE A 41 18.39 5.40 15.45
N ILE A 42 18.91 5.31 14.22
CA ILE A 42 18.59 6.30 13.19
C ILE A 42 17.09 6.30 12.87
N ALA A 43 16.50 5.13 12.65
CA ALA A 43 15.08 5.04 12.29
C ALA A 43 14.14 5.56 13.40
N LYS A 44 14.46 5.32 14.68
CA LYS A 44 13.66 5.82 15.82
C LYS A 44 13.79 7.33 16.05
N HIS A 45 14.87 7.95 15.58
CA HIS A 45 15.16 9.37 15.81
C HIS A 45 15.15 10.20 14.51
N LEU A 46 14.49 9.72 13.44
CA LEU A 46 14.41 10.46 12.18
C LEU A 46 13.89 11.90 12.34
N PRO A 47 12.84 12.19 13.14
CA PRO A 47 12.39 13.57 13.33
C PRO A 47 13.52 14.49 13.83
N ASP A 48 14.22 14.08 14.89
CA ASP A 48 15.31 14.85 15.52
C ASP A 48 16.53 14.98 14.59
N LEU A 49 16.91 13.87 13.95
CA LEU A 49 18.10 13.82 13.09
C LEU A 49 17.93 14.63 11.80
N ILE A 50 16.73 14.65 11.22
CA ILE A 50 16.43 15.49 10.06
C ILE A 50 16.41 16.96 10.48
N GLU A 51 15.74 17.31 11.58
CA GLU A 51 15.62 18.69 12.02
C GLU A 51 16.99 19.31 12.34
N SER A 52 17.80 18.58 13.10
CA SER A 52 19.18 18.97 13.46
C SER A 52 20.18 18.92 12.30
N GLY A 53 19.81 18.34 11.15
CA GLY A 53 20.70 18.18 9.99
C GLY A 53 21.79 17.12 10.17
N GLN A 54 21.67 16.23 11.16
CA GLN A 54 22.66 15.19 11.46
C GLN A 54 22.40 13.87 10.73
N LEU A 55 21.22 13.70 10.12
CA LEU A 55 20.81 12.41 9.53
C LEU A 55 21.82 11.85 8.52
N ARG A 56 22.18 12.64 7.50
CA ARG A 56 23.04 12.16 6.41
C ARG A 56 24.44 11.78 6.90
N GLU A 57 25.01 12.60 7.79
CA GLU A 57 26.31 12.30 8.41
C GLU A 57 26.25 11.00 9.21
N ARG A 58 25.17 10.74 9.95
CA ARG A 58 24.98 9.49 10.70
C ARG A 58 24.92 8.28 9.77
N VAL A 59 24.15 8.38 8.68
CA VAL A 59 24.05 7.30 7.68
C VAL A 59 25.39 7.03 7.02
N GLU A 60 26.13 8.07 6.63
CA GLU A 60 27.44 7.95 5.98
C GLU A 60 28.52 7.35 6.90
N LYS A 61 28.38 7.49 8.23
CA LYS A 61 29.29 6.92 9.24
C LYS A 61 28.99 5.48 9.64
N LEU A 62 27.87 4.90 9.19
CA LEU A 62 27.55 3.52 9.55
C LEU A 62 28.57 2.53 8.98
N ASP A 63 28.89 1.51 9.76
CA ASP A 63 29.51 0.31 9.21
C ASP A 63 28.48 -0.48 8.40
N MET A 64 28.96 -1.25 7.41
CA MET A 64 28.10 -2.13 6.63
C MET A 64 27.78 -3.39 7.47
N LEU A 65 26.52 -3.54 7.87
CA LEU A 65 26.05 -4.68 8.68
C LEU A 65 25.51 -5.81 7.78
N SER A 66 25.84 -7.07 8.09
CA SER A 66 25.28 -8.23 7.38
C SER A 66 23.81 -8.45 7.71
N ILE A 67 23.02 -8.93 6.74
CA ILE A 67 21.61 -9.33 6.95
C ILE A 67 21.46 -10.74 7.49
N ASP A 68 22.54 -11.48 7.70
CA ASP A 68 22.51 -12.90 8.10
C ASP A 68 21.92 -13.13 9.50
N HIS A 69 21.94 -12.11 10.37
CA HIS A 69 21.34 -12.17 11.70
C HIS A 69 19.82 -11.89 11.71
N LEU A 70 19.20 -11.64 10.54
CA LEU A 70 17.75 -11.54 10.36
C LEU A 70 17.15 -12.93 10.05
N THR A 71 16.95 -13.72 11.10
CA THR A 71 16.67 -15.16 10.98
C THR A 71 15.23 -15.50 10.60
N ASP A 72 14.27 -14.63 10.91
CA ASP A 72 12.84 -14.87 10.68
C ASP A 72 12.17 -13.77 9.85
N HIS A 73 10.98 -14.06 9.32
CA HIS A 73 10.27 -13.12 8.44
C HIS A 73 9.90 -11.79 9.11
N LYS A 74 9.54 -11.78 10.40
CA LYS A 74 9.18 -10.53 11.09
C LYS A 74 10.42 -9.65 11.31
N SER A 75 11.56 -10.24 11.67
CA SER A 75 12.83 -9.52 11.75
C SER A 75 13.23 -8.94 10.38
N GLN A 76 13.08 -9.70 9.30
CA GLN A 76 13.38 -9.25 7.93
C GLN A 76 12.44 -8.12 7.49
N ARG A 77 11.14 -8.20 7.78
CA ARG A 77 10.17 -7.15 7.47
C ARG A 77 10.40 -5.88 8.29
N LEU A 78 10.75 -5.99 9.57
CA LEU A 78 11.14 -4.84 10.38
C LEU A 78 12.42 -4.19 9.84
N ALA A 79 13.42 -4.97 9.45
CA ALA A 79 14.65 -4.43 8.87
C ALA A 79 14.39 -3.73 7.52
N HIS A 80 13.53 -4.29 6.66
CA HIS A 80 13.15 -3.65 5.40
C HIS A 80 12.42 -2.32 5.64
N LEU A 81 11.51 -2.29 6.63
CA LEU A 81 10.85 -1.07 7.09
C LEU A 81 11.86 -0.01 7.60
N VAL A 82 12.78 -0.40 8.48
CA VAL A 82 13.83 0.46 9.04
C VAL A 82 14.70 1.05 7.93
N LEU A 83 15.24 0.21 7.05
CA LEU A 83 16.12 0.63 5.96
C LEU A 83 15.37 1.48 4.93
N GLY A 84 14.08 1.20 4.68
CA GLY A 84 13.22 2.01 3.83
C GLY A 84 13.00 3.41 4.39
N PHE A 85 12.71 3.54 5.69
CA PHE A 85 12.56 4.85 6.35
C PHE A 85 13.87 5.64 6.34
N ILE A 86 15.01 5.00 6.67
CA ILE A 86 16.34 5.64 6.60
C ILE A 86 16.64 6.10 5.17
N THR A 87 16.37 5.26 4.16
CA THR A 87 16.62 5.58 2.75
C THR A 87 15.81 6.78 2.29
N MET A 88 14.50 6.79 2.57
CA MET A 88 13.63 7.91 2.20
C MET A 88 14.07 9.21 2.89
N ALA A 89 14.42 9.13 4.17
CA ALA A 89 14.91 10.27 4.92
C ALA A 89 16.28 10.75 4.41
N TYR A 90 17.19 9.86 4.04
CA TYR A 90 18.51 10.23 3.50
C TYR A 90 18.40 10.95 2.15
N VAL A 91 17.58 10.42 1.25
CA VAL A 91 17.35 10.96 -0.10
C VAL A 91 16.68 12.32 -0.03
N TRP A 92 15.57 12.43 0.70
CA TRP A 92 14.72 13.63 0.73
C TRP A 92 15.09 14.65 1.82
N ASP A 93 15.77 14.20 2.88
CA ASP A 93 16.25 14.99 4.01
C ASP A 93 15.18 15.93 4.58
N LYS A 94 15.41 17.25 4.63
CA LYS A 94 14.41 18.19 5.15
C LYS A 94 13.19 18.33 4.25
N GLY A 95 13.22 17.83 3.00
CA GLY A 95 12.14 17.97 2.02
C GLY A 95 12.09 19.31 1.29
N HIS A 96 13.18 20.07 1.29
CA HIS A 96 13.23 21.44 0.71
C HIS A 96 13.96 21.49 -0.66
N GLY A 97 14.18 20.34 -1.28
CA GLY A 97 14.75 20.23 -2.64
C GLY A 97 16.23 19.83 -2.70
N ASP A 98 16.97 19.88 -1.60
CA ASP A 98 18.33 19.32 -1.52
C ASP A 98 18.25 17.79 -1.40
N ILE A 99 18.62 17.08 -2.46
CA ILE A 99 18.44 15.63 -2.61
C ILE A 99 19.76 14.89 -2.77
N ARG A 100 19.82 13.65 -2.26
CA ARG A 100 20.94 12.74 -2.55
C ARG A 100 20.55 11.76 -3.65
N LYS A 101 21.41 11.66 -4.68
CA LYS A 101 21.22 10.77 -5.84
C LYS A 101 21.93 9.42 -5.71
N VAL A 102 22.72 9.25 -4.65
CA VAL A 102 23.49 8.03 -4.35
C VAL A 102 23.16 7.64 -2.92
N LEU A 103 22.69 6.41 -2.72
CA LEU A 103 22.55 5.80 -1.42
C LEU A 103 23.89 5.14 -1.03
N PRO A 104 24.51 5.50 0.11
CA PRO A 104 25.81 4.98 0.52
C PRO A 104 25.80 3.46 0.66
N ARG A 105 26.91 2.81 0.28
CA ARG A 105 27.01 1.35 0.18
C ARG A 105 26.72 0.58 1.48
N ASN A 106 27.01 1.21 2.62
CA ASN A 106 26.80 0.64 3.96
C ASN A 106 25.31 0.41 4.29
N ILE A 107 24.41 1.15 3.65
CA ILE A 107 22.95 0.95 3.68
C ILE A 107 22.45 0.30 2.39
N ALA A 108 22.94 0.74 1.22
CA ALA A 108 22.43 0.29 -0.06
C ALA A 108 22.59 -1.22 -0.28
N VAL A 109 23.76 -1.79 0.03
CA VAL A 109 24.03 -3.22 -0.14
C VAL A 109 23.12 -4.09 0.73
N PRO A 110 23.09 -3.96 2.07
CA PRO A 110 22.21 -4.79 2.89
C PRO A 110 20.73 -4.57 2.60
N TYR A 111 20.33 -3.34 2.25
CA TYR A 111 18.94 -3.08 1.86
C TYR A 111 18.57 -3.83 0.58
N CYS A 112 19.37 -3.73 -0.49
CA CYS A 112 19.14 -4.46 -1.72
C CYS A 112 19.14 -5.98 -1.53
N GLN A 113 20.09 -6.52 -0.74
CA GLN A 113 20.14 -7.96 -0.45
C GLN A 113 18.88 -8.43 0.29
N LEU A 114 18.40 -7.65 1.27
CA LEU A 114 17.19 -7.96 2.00
C LEU A 114 15.95 -7.84 1.12
N SER A 115 15.89 -6.82 0.27
CA SER A 115 14.84 -6.61 -0.73
C SER A 115 14.76 -7.78 -1.72
N GLU A 116 15.89 -8.26 -2.25
CA GLU A 116 15.95 -9.46 -3.09
C GLU A 116 15.45 -10.71 -2.34
N LYS A 117 15.88 -10.90 -1.09
CA LYS A 117 15.45 -12.03 -0.25
C LYS A 117 13.94 -12.03 0.04
N LEU A 118 13.34 -10.84 0.15
CA LEU A 118 11.89 -10.65 0.37
C LEU A 118 11.09 -10.53 -0.93
N GLU A 119 11.75 -10.55 -2.09
CA GLU A 119 11.16 -10.25 -3.40
C GLU A 119 10.37 -8.93 -3.44
N LEU A 120 10.90 -7.90 -2.76
CA LEU A 120 10.40 -6.54 -2.76
C LEU A 120 11.44 -5.60 -3.38
N PRO A 121 11.04 -4.46 -3.96
CA PRO A 121 12.00 -3.47 -4.45
C PRO A 121 12.65 -2.71 -3.27
N PRO A 122 13.91 -2.25 -3.40
CA PRO A 122 14.62 -1.48 -2.35
C PRO A 122 14.14 -0.03 -2.28
N ILE A 123 12.84 0.16 -2.06
CA ILE A 123 12.17 1.43 -1.79
C ILE A 123 11.11 1.16 -0.73
N LEU A 124 10.81 2.14 0.14
CA LEU A 124 9.75 1.98 1.13
C LEU A 124 8.39 1.76 0.43
N VAL A 125 7.81 0.59 0.59
CA VAL A 125 6.52 0.22 -0.02
C VAL A 125 5.37 0.26 0.99
N TYR A 126 4.13 0.20 0.50
CA TYR A 126 2.93 0.13 1.34
C TYR A 126 2.98 -1.04 2.35
N ALA A 127 3.53 -2.18 1.94
CA ALA A 127 3.68 -3.33 2.82
C ALA A 127 4.63 -3.05 3.99
N ASP A 128 5.56 -2.11 3.87
CA ASP A 128 6.40 -1.70 4.99
C ASP A 128 5.65 -0.67 5.84
N CYS A 129 5.38 0.50 5.26
CA CYS A 129 4.98 1.69 6.01
C CYS A 129 3.53 1.66 6.52
N VAL A 130 2.73 0.68 6.08
CA VAL A 130 1.37 0.44 6.57
C VAL A 130 1.25 -0.94 7.19
N LEU A 131 1.51 -2.00 6.40
CA LEU A 131 1.20 -3.38 6.83
C LEU A 131 2.13 -3.91 7.93
N ALA A 132 3.34 -3.36 8.07
CA ALA A 132 4.31 -3.74 9.11
C ALA A 132 4.65 -2.61 10.10
N ASN A 133 4.16 -1.38 9.88
CA ASN A 133 4.49 -0.21 10.69
C ASN A 133 3.41 0.10 11.74
N TRP A 134 3.08 -0.87 12.60
CA TRP A 134 2.05 -0.68 13.62
C TRP A 134 2.28 -1.53 14.86
N LYS A 135 1.67 -1.10 15.96
CA LYS A 135 1.55 -1.86 17.21
C LYS A 135 0.29 -1.52 17.97
N LYS A 136 -0.13 -2.42 18.87
CA LYS A 136 -1.12 -2.10 19.91
C LYS A 136 -0.42 -1.45 21.10
N LYS A 137 -1.05 -0.45 21.70
CA LYS A 137 -0.63 0.14 22.98
C LYS A 137 -0.94 -0.81 24.14
N ASP A 138 -2.16 -1.34 24.16
CA ASP A 138 -2.59 -2.40 25.07
C ASP A 138 -2.95 -3.65 24.22
N PRO A 139 -2.19 -4.75 24.33
CA PRO A 139 -2.43 -5.98 23.59
C PRO A 139 -3.83 -6.59 23.83
N ASN A 140 -4.42 -6.32 24.99
CA ASN A 140 -5.72 -6.87 25.39
C ASN A 140 -6.91 -6.06 24.86
N LYS A 141 -6.66 -4.90 24.26
CA LYS A 141 -7.69 -4.03 23.67
C LYS A 141 -7.83 -4.27 22.16
N PRO A 142 -8.99 -3.89 21.59
CA PRO A 142 -9.25 -4.05 20.15
C PRO A 142 -8.31 -3.22 19.27
N LEU A 143 -8.27 -3.55 17.98
CA LEU A 143 -7.58 -2.79 16.94
C LEU A 143 -8.39 -1.54 16.58
N THR A 144 -8.25 -0.49 17.38
CA THR A 144 -8.82 0.84 17.10
C THR A 144 -7.70 1.87 17.03
N TYR A 145 -7.97 3.00 16.37
CA TYR A 145 -6.99 4.08 16.24
C TYR A 145 -6.43 4.53 17.60
N GLU A 146 -7.27 4.62 18.63
CA GLU A 146 -6.90 5.06 19.98
C GLU A 146 -5.93 4.09 20.65
N ASN A 147 -6.08 2.78 20.37
CA ASN A 147 -5.26 1.72 20.92
C ASN A 147 -4.06 1.34 20.03
N MET A 148 -3.84 2.06 18.91
CA MET A 148 -2.76 1.76 17.98
C MET A 148 -1.74 2.90 17.90
N ASP A 149 -0.51 2.52 17.54
CA ASP A 149 0.55 3.45 17.18
C ASP A 149 1.39 2.94 16.02
N VAL A 150 2.12 3.83 15.36
CA VAL A 150 3.13 3.47 14.36
C VAL A 150 4.48 3.20 15.02
N LEU A 151 5.36 2.45 14.35
CA LEU A 151 6.73 2.20 14.83
C LEU A 151 7.66 3.34 14.45
N PHE A 152 7.49 3.90 13.24
CA PHE A 152 8.33 4.94 12.67
C PHE A 152 7.53 6.06 11.99
N SER A 153 8.08 7.26 12.08
CA SER A 153 7.61 8.51 11.48
C SER A 153 8.80 9.25 10.87
N PHE A 154 8.56 10.21 9.97
CA PHE A 154 9.65 10.97 9.35
C PHE A 154 9.94 12.26 10.10
N ARG A 155 8.91 13.04 10.41
CA ARG A 155 9.02 14.35 11.08
C ARG A 155 7.96 14.51 12.14
N ASP A 156 8.22 15.36 13.12
CA ASP A 156 7.22 15.72 14.10
C ASP A 156 6.02 16.39 13.44
N GLY A 157 4.83 15.92 13.79
CA GLY A 157 3.58 16.44 13.24
C GLY A 157 3.32 16.10 11.77
N ASP A 158 4.11 15.25 11.11
CA ASP A 158 3.96 14.89 9.68
C ASP A 158 2.64 14.18 9.32
N CYS A 159 1.80 13.86 10.31
CA CYS A 159 0.56 13.11 10.17
C CYS A 159 0.75 11.65 9.70
N SER A 160 1.97 11.11 9.75
CA SER A 160 2.29 9.71 9.41
C SER A 160 1.44 8.71 10.18
N LYS A 161 1.30 8.91 11.50
CA LYS A 161 0.42 8.09 12.35
C LYS A 161 -1.00 8.03 11.81
N GLY A 162 -1.61 9.20 11.57
CA GLY A 162 -2.96 9.29 11.04
C GLY A 162 -3.10 8.59 9.70
N PHE A 163 -2.20 8.91 8.77
CA PHE A 163 -2.26 8.40 7.41
C PHE A 163 -2.05 6.89 7.33
N PHE A 164 -1.03 6.36 8.01
CA PHE A 164 -0.70 4.94 7.99
C PHE A 164 -1.71 4.11 8.79
N LEU A 165 -2.11 4.54 9.99
CA LEU A 165 -3.07 3.77 10.79
C LEU A 165 -4.48 3.77 10.19
N VAL A 166 -4.97 4.88 9.63
CA VAL A 166 -6.27 4.86 8.95
C VAL A 166 -6.20 3.97 7.72
N SER A 167 -5.10 4.00 6.96
CA SER A 167 -4.90 3.07 5.83
C SER A 167 -4.93 1.60 6.29
N LEU A 168 -4.27 1.28 7.40
CA LEU A 168 -4.28 -0.05 8.00
C LEU A 168 -5.67 -0.45 8.54
N LEU A 169 -6.41 0.45 9.16
CA LEU A 169 -7.76 0.17 9.64
C LEU A 169 -8.72 -0.13 8.49
N VAL A 170 -8.55 0.52 7.33
CA VAL A 170 -9.29 0.19 6.11
C VAL A 170 -8.94 -1.22 5.60
N GLU A 171 -7.66 -1.60 5.60
CA GLU A 171 -7.22 -2.99 5.31
C GLU A 171 -7.88 -4.01 6.24
N ILE A 172 -7.84 -3.76 7.55
CA ILE A 172 -8.43 -4.66 8.57
C ILE A 172 -9.94 -4.76 8.41
N ALA A 173 -10.64 -3.64 8.17
CA ALA A 173 -12.08 -3.64 7.97
C ALA A 173 -12.49 -4.49 6.75
N ALA A 174 -11.70 -4.42 5.68
CA ALA A 174 -11.91 -5.19 4.46
C ALA A 174 -11.39 -6.65 4.57
N ALA A 175 -10.49 -6.97 5.50
CA ALA A 175 -9.96 -8.31 5.72
C ALA A 175 -11.04 -9.36 6.00
N SER A 176 -12.14 -8.96 6.65
CA SER A 176 -13.28 -9.84 6.90
C SER A 176 -13.91 -10.38 5.60
N ALA A 177 -13.90 -9.59 4.53
CA ALA A 177 -14.39 -10.03 3.22
C ALA A 177 -13.42 -11.00 2.51
N ILE A 178 -12.10 -10.92 2.76
CA ILE A 178 -11.15 -11.87 2.16
C ILE A 178 -11.48 -13.30 2.61
N LYS A 179 -11.84 -13.49 3.89
CA LYS A 179 -12.20 -14.81 4.44
C LYS A 179 -13.41 -15.46 3.75
N VAL A 180 -14.24 -14.65 3.11
CA VAL A 180 -15.46 -15.07 2.45
C VAL A 180 -15.18 -15.58 1.03
N ILE A 181 -14.04 -15.20 0.44
CA ILE A 181 -13.65 -15.58 -0.93
C ILE A 181 -13.69 -17.11 -1.18
N PRO A 182 -13.17 -17.98 -0.30
CA PRO A 182 -13.25 -19.44 -0.50
C PRO A 182 -14.69 -19.93 -0.52
N THR A 183 -15.54 -19.31 0.30
CA THR A 183 -16.97 -19.63 0.36
C THR A 183 -17.65 -19.28 -0.96
N VAL A 184 -17.28 -18.16 -1.60
CA VAL A 184 -17.77 -17.77 -2.93
C VAL A 184 -17.44 -18.85 -3.97
N PHE A 185 -16.16 -19.23 -4.10
CA PHE A 185 -15.76 -20.21 -5.11
C PHE A 185 -16.32 -21.61 -4.84
N ARG A 186 -16.35 -22.05 -3.58
CA ARG A 186 -16.98 -23.32 -3.18
C ARG A 186 -18.47 -23.31 -3.50
N ALA A 187 -19.19 -22.25 -3.19
CA ALA A 187 -20.62 -22.14 -3.49
C ALA A 187 -20.89 -22.18 -5.00
N MET A 188 -20.04 -21.55 -5.81
CA MET A 188 -20.13 -21.64 -7.28
C MET A 188 -19.90 -23.07 -7.78
N GLN A 189 -18.87 -23.75 -7.26
CA GLN A 189 -18.54 -25.13 -7.63
C GLN A 189 -19.68 -26.10 -7.24
N MET A 190 -20.21 -25.96 -6.03
CA MET A 190 -21.28 -26.79 -5.46
C MET A 190 -22.68 -26.37 -5.90
N GLN A 191 -22.80 -25.29 -6.69
CA GLN A 191 -24.08 -24.71 -7.11
C GLN A 191 -24.99 -24.27 -5.95
N GLU A 192 -24.40 -23.87 -4.81
CA GLU A 192 -25.13 -23.44 -3.62
C GLU A 192 -25.53 -21.96 -3.71
N ARG A 193 -26.70 -21.71 -4.31
CA ARG A 193 -27.22 -20.37 -4.57
C ARG A 193 -27.28 -19.48 -3.31
N ASP A 194 -27.88 -19.97 -2.22
CA ASP A 194 -28.08 -19.15 -1.01
C ASP A 194 -26.77 -18.89 -0.27
N THR A 195 -25.84 -19.85 -0.27
CA THR A 195 -24.49 -19.65 0.27
C THR A 195 -23.76 -18.55 -0.49
N LEU A 196 -23.81 -18.57 -1.84
CA LEU A 196 -23.20 -17.55 -2.68
C LEU A 196 -23.82 -16.17 -2.45
N LEU A 197 -25.15 -16.08 -2.39
CA LEU A 197 -25.87 -14.84 -2.12
C LEU A 197 -25.45 -14.23 -0.79
N LYS A 198 -25.43 -15.03 0.28
CA LYS A 198 -25.00 -14.58 1.61
C LYS A 198 -23.53 -14.13 1.61
N ALA A 199 -22.66 -14.86 0.92
CA ALA A 199 -21.25 -14.54 0.79
C ALA A 199 -21.01 -13.19 0.09
N LEU A 200 -21.71 -12.92 -1.01
CA LEU A 200 -21.63 -11.63 -1.72
C LEU A 200 -22.16 -10.48 -0.84
N LEU A 201 -23.27 -10.67 -0.14
CA LEU A 201 -23.80 -9.64 0.78
C LEU A 201 -22.84 -9.35 1.95
N GLU A 202 -22.18 -10.37 2.49
CA GLU A 202 -21.16 -10.17 3.53
C GLU A 202 -19.95 -9.38 3.00
N ILE A 203 -19.50 -9.67 1.76
CA ILE A 203 -18.43 -8.91 1.10
C ILE A 203 -18.84 -7.44 0.93
N ALA A 204 -20.05 -7.18 0.41
CA ALA A 204 -20.57 -5.82 0.26
C ALA A 204 -20.60 -5.08 1.61
N SER A 205 -21.12 -5.71 2.67
CA SER A 205 -21.17 -5.12 4.01
C SER A 205 -19.78 -4.77 4.56
N CYS A 206 -18.77 -5.63 4.34
CA CYS A 206 -17.40 -5.35 4.76
C CYS A 206 -16.80 -4.16 4.00
N LEU A 207 -17.05 -4.05 2.69
CA LEU A 207 -16.59 -2.91 1.88
C LEU A 207 -17.26 -1.60 2.29
N GLU A 208 -18.55 -1.64 2.66
CA GLU A 208 -19.26 -0.49 3.23
C GLU A 208 -18.67 -0.07 4.58
N LYS A 209 -18.35 -1.03 5.46
CA LYS A 209 -17.64 -0.77 6.73
C LYS A 209 -16.26 -0.16 6.50
N ALA A 210 -15.50 -0.66 5.52
CA ALA A 210 -14.20 -0.10 5.16
C ALA A 210 -14.33 1.37 4.71
N LEU A 211 -15.39 1.73 3.99
CA LEU A 211 -15.69 3.12 3.67
C LEU A 211 -15.98 3.96 4.92
N GLN A 212 -16.74 3.44 5.89
CA GLN A 212 -16.97 4.16 7.15
C GLN A 212 -15.67 4.43 7.91
N VAL A 213 -14.77 3.44 7.97
CA VAL A 213 -13.45 3.59 8.58
C VAL A 213 -12.60 4.64 7.83
N PHE A 214 -12.70 4.70 6.51
CA PHE A 214 -11.95 5.66 5.70
C PHE A 214 -12.28 7.13 6.07
N HIS A 215 -13.46 7.41 6.64
CA HIS A 215 -13.81 8.77 7.08
C HIS A 215 -12.91 9.30 8.21
N GLN A 216 -12.31 8.42 9.02
CA GLN A 216 -11.38 8.79 10.10
C GLN A 216 -10.13 9.52 9.58
N MET A 217 -9.84 9.44 8.28
CA MET A 217 -8.75 10.20 7.64
C MET A 217 -8.87 11.70 7.93
N HIS A 218 -10.10 12.23 8.05
CA HIS A 218 -10.34 13.64 8.34
C HIS A 218 -9.98 14.06 9.76
N ASP A 219 -10.05 13.16 10.72
CA ASP A 219 -9.82 13.46 12.13
C ASP A 219 -8.32 13.42 12.48
N HIS A 220 -7.53 12.73 11.66
CA HIS A 220 -6.15 12.38 12.00
C HIS A 220 -5.10 12.88 11.01
N VAL A 221 -5.51 13.38 9.84
CA VAL A 221 -4.59 13.89 8.82
C VAL A 221 -4.96 15.32 8.46
N ASN A 222 -3.98 16.23 8.59
CA ASN A 222 -4.10 17.59 8.11
C ASN A 222 -3.73 17.67 6.61
N PRO A 223 -4.57 18.26 5.74
CA PRO A 223 -4.29 18.35 4.31
C PRO A 223 -2.97 19.02 3.94
N ASN A 224 -2.63 20.14 4.59
CA ASN A 224 -1.43 20.89 4.26
C ASN A 224 -0.19 20.12 4.70
N THR A 225 -0.18 19.59 5.92
CA THR A 225 0.96 18.83 6.43
C THR A 225 1.18 17.53 5.65
N PHE A 226 0.11 16.82 5.29
CA PHE A 226 0.22 15.64 4.42
C PHE A 226 0.88 16.01 3.08
N PHE A 227 0.41 17.08 2.44
CA PHE A 227 0.88 17.50 1.13
C PHE A 227 2.33 17.99 1.14
N SER A 228 2.69 18.87 2.09
CA SER A 228 3.99 19.55 2.10
C SER A 228 5.07 18.80 2.86
N VAL A 229 4.73 17.77 3.65
CA VAL A 229 5.69 17.01 4.45
C VAL A 229 5.65 15.54 4.09
N LEU A 230 4.60 14.81 4.49
CA LEU A 230 4.59 13.34 4.37
C LEU A 230 4.70 12.85 2.93
N ARG A 231 4.00 13.51 1.99
CA ARG A 231 4.02 13.15 0.57
C ARG A 231 5.42 13.19 -0.03
N ILE A 232 6.30 14.06 0.46
CA ILE A 232 7.69 14.15 -0.01
C ILE A 232 8.44 12.87 0.33
N TYR A 233 8.35 12.42 1.58
CA TYR A 233 9.03 11.20 2.02
C TYR A 233 8.46 9.90 1.41
N LEU A 234 7.22 9.93 0.93
CA LEU A 234 6.60 8.81 0.21
C LEU A 234 6.87 8.83 -1.30
N ALA A 235 7.45 9.90 -1.84
CA ALA A 235 7.77 10.01 -3.26
C ALA A 235 8.94 9.09 -3.63
N GLY A 236 8.80 8.40 -4.76
CA GLY A 236 9.88 7.60 -5.34
C GLY A 236 10.68 8.36 -6.39
N TRP A 237 11.51 7.62 -7.11
CA TRP A 237 12.43 8.12 -8.13
C TRP A 237 12.20 7.46 -9.51
N LYS A 238 11.01 6.89 -9.77
CA LYS A 238 10.54 6.51 -11.13
C LYS A 238 9.73 7.66 -11.73
N GLY A 239 10.21 8.23 -12.83
CA GLY A 239 9.54 9.35 -13.51
C GLY A 239 9.48 10.65 -12.70
N ASN A 240 10.39 10.80 -11.72
CA ASN A 240 10.53 11.99 -10.87
C ASN A 240 11.66 12.89 -11.42
N PRO A 241 11.39 14.16 -11.78
CA PRO A 241 12.42 15.03 -12.34
C PRO A 241 13.61 15.32 -11.42
N GLN A 242 13.43 15.25 -10.10
CA GLN A 242 14.53 15.46 -9.16
C GLN A 242 15.57 14.32 -9.25
N LEU A 243 15.12 13.10 -9.56
CA LEU A 243 15.94 11.92 -9.80
C LEU A 243 15.58 11.28 -11.15
N SER A 244 15.82 12.01 -12.25
CA SER A 244 15.40 11.61 -13.61
C SER A 244 15.89 10.22 -14.02
N ASP A 245 17.10 9.85 -13.62
CA ASP A 245 17.72 8.55 -13.95
C ASP A 245 17.46 7.48 -12.87
N GLY A 246 16.82 7.86 -11.75
CA GLY A 246 16.64 7.03 -10.57
C GLY A 246 17.69 7.28 -9.48
N LEU A 247 17.82 6.33 -8.55
CA LEU A 247 18.75 6.37 -7.42
C LEU A 247 19.89 5.37 -7.64
N VAL A 248 21.14 5.77 -7.39
CA VAL A 248 22.28 4.86 -7.39
C VAL A 248 22.35 4.11 -6.05
N TYR A 249 22.36 2.78 -6.11
CA TYR A 249 22.57 1.90 -4.95
C TYR A 249 24.04 1.49 -4.92
N GLU A 250 24.85 2.31 -4.26
CA GLU A 250 26.30 2.17 -4.28
C GLU A 250 26.75 0.78 -3.81
N GLY A 251 27.64 0.15 -4.57
CA GLY A 251 28.17 -1.18 -4.25
C GLY A 251 27.24 -2.34 -4.59
N PHE A 252 26.00 -2.10 -5.06
CA PHE A 252 25.07 -3.14 -5.49
C PHE A 252 24.82 -3.11 -7.00
N TRP A 253 24.35 -1.97 -7.53
CA TRP A 253 24.24 -1.75 -8.98
C TRP A 253 25.11 -0.57 -9.41
N LYS A 254 25.71 -0.67 -10.60
CA LYS A 254 26.51 0.41 -11.18
C LYS A 254 25.66 1.59 -11.64
N ASP A 255 24.53 1.29 -12.28
CA ASP A 255 23.65 2.29 -12.88
C ASP A 255 22.46 2.59 -11.96
N PRO A 256 21.94 3.84 -11.97
CA PRO A 256 20.79 4.21 -11.17
C PRO A 256 19.54 3.39 -11.53
N LYS A 257 18.70 3.11 -10.53
CA LYS A 257 17.47 2.33 -10.68
C LYS A 257 16.25 3.18 -10.37
N GLN A 258 15.19 2.99 -11.15
CA GLN A 258 13.92 3.69 -10.99
C GLN A 258 12.89 2.83 -10.25
N PHE A 259 12.45 3.29 -9.08
CA PHE A 259 11.37 2.67 -8.31
C PHE A 259 10.27 3.68 -7.98
N ALA A 260 9.01 3.25 -8.07
CA ALA A 260 7.85 4.07 -7.75
C ALA A 260 7.70 4.21 -6.23
N GLY A 261 7.24 5.39 -5.79
CA GLY A 261 6.97 5.63 -4.37
C GLY A 261 5.73 4.90 -3.86
N GLY A 262 5.53 4.96 -2.55
CA GLY A 262 4.41 4.30 -1.88
C GLY A 262 3.05 4.81 -2.37
N SER A 263 2.12 3.90 -2.66
CA SER A 263 0.78 4.24 -3.15
C SER A 263 -0.24 3.20 -2.70
N ALA A 264 -1.50 3.62 -2.51
CA ALA A 264 -2.62 2.71 -2.29
C ALA A 264 -2.82 1.69 -3.42
N ALA A 265 -2.26 1.92 -4.62
CA ALA A 265 -2.26 0.92 -5.68
C ALA A 265 -1.40 -0.33 -5.36
N GLN A 266 -0.49 -0.24 -4.38
CA GLN A 266 0.31 -1.37 -3.87
C GLN A 266 -0.43 -2.17 -2.81
N SER A 267 -1.61 -1.73 -2.37
CA SER A 267 -2.46 -2.52 -1.49
C SER A 267 -3.14 -3.65 -2.27
N SER A 268 -3.06 -4.87 -1.72
CA SER A 268 -3.64 -6.06 -2.34
C SER A 268 -5.16 -6.13 -2.16
N ILE A 269 -5.73 -5.48 -1.14
CA ILE A 269 -7.16 -5.58 -0.80
C ILE A 269 -8.06 -5.06 -1.91
N PHE A 270 -7.75 -3.91 -2.50
CA PHE A 270 -8.61 -3.33 -3.52
C PHE A 270 -8.48 -4.09 -4.84
N GLN A 271 -7.26 -4.50 -5.19
CA GLN A 271 -7.02 -5.32 -6.39
C GLN A 271 -7.68 -6.71 -6.27
N CYS A 272 -7.69 -7.33 -5.08
CA CYS A 272 -8.28 -8.66 -4.94
C CYS A 272 -9.80 -8.67 -5.17
N PHE A 273 -10.52 -7.64 -4.73
CA PHE A 273 -11.96 -7.55 -4.96
C PHE A 273 -12.31 -7.19 -6.41
N ASP A 274 -11.47 -6.41 -7.10
CA ASP A 274 -11.62 -6.24 -8.55
C ASP A 274 -11.51 -7.58 -9.27
N VAL A 275 -10.45 -8.35 -8.97
CA VAL A 275 -10.22 -9.66 -9.57
C VAL A 275 -11.36 -10.63 -9.25
N LEU A 276 -11.77 -10.72 -7.97
CA LEU A 276 -12.86 -11.59 -7.52
C LEU A 276 -14.16 -11.32 -8.30
N LEU A 277 -14.54 -10.05 -8.43
CA LEU A 277 -15.76 -9.65 -9.13
C LEU A 277 -15.59 -9.64 -10.65
N GLY A 278 -14.43 -10.05 -11.18
CA GLY A 278 -14.15 -10.05 -12.60
C GLY A 278 -14.04 -8.66 -13.22
N ILE A 279 -13.83 -7.61 -12.41
CA ILE A 279 -13.62 -6.24 -12.87
C ILE A 279 -12.21 -6.13 -13.44
N GLN A 280 -12.10 -6.10 -14.77
CA GLN A 280 -10.81 -6.09 -15.44
C GLN A 280 -10.17 -4.69 -15.44
N GLN A 281 -9.60 -4.30 -14.30
CA GLN A 281 -8.81 -3.07 -14.18
C GLN A 281 -7.53 -3.10 -15.01
N ASN A 282 -7.08 -4.30 -15.38
CA ASN A 282 -5.88 -4.60 -16.16
C ASN A 282 -6.12 -4.73 -17.67
N ALA A 283 -7.34 -4.45 -18.18
CA ALA A 283 -7.69 -4.59 -19.60
C ALA A 283 -7.16 -3.48 -20.54
N GLY A 284 -5.89 -3.11 -20.40
CA GLY A 284 -5.16 -2.20 -21.29
C GLY A 284 -5.09 -0.74 -20.84
N GLY A 285 -4.13 -0.01 -21.42
CA GLY A 285 -3.87 1.40 -21.10
C GLY A 285 -2.99 1.63 -19.87
N HIS A 286 -2.73 2.91 -19.56
CA HIS A 286 -1.78 3.29 -18.50
C HIS A 286 -2.24 2.86 -17.09
N ALA A 287 -3.54 2.90 -16.79
CA ALA A 287 -4.05 2.52 -15.47
C ALA A 287 -3.84 1.02 -15.20
N ALA A 288 -4.12 0.19 -16.20
CA ALA A 288 -3.87 -1.25 -16.17
C ALA A 288 -2.40 -1.56 -15.94
N GLN A 289 -1.51 -0.96 -16.75
CA GLN A 289 -0.07 -1.17 -16.62
C GLN A 289 0.43 -0.77 -15.22
N PHE A 290 -0.04 0.36 -14.69
CA PHE A 290 0.36 0.81 -13.37
C PHE A 290 -0.09 -0.15 -12.27
N LEU A 291 -1.34 -0.62 -12.28
CA LEU A 291 -1.82 -1.59 -11.28
C LEU A 291 -1.03 -2.90 -11.35
N GLN A 292 -0.72 -3.37 -12.56
CA GLN A 292 0.10 -4.57 -12.75
C GLN A 292 1.53 -4.38 -12.25
N ASP A 293 2.16 -3.24 -12.58
CA ASP A 293 3.49 -2.87 -12.06
C ASP A 293 3.48 -2.87 -10.52
N MET A 294 2.44 -2.32 -9.89
CA MET A 294 2.34 -2.24 -8.43
C MET A 294 2.23 -3.60 -7.73
N ARG A 295 1.84 -4.68 -8.43
CA ARG A 295 1.90 -6.04 -7.85
C ARG A 295 3.34 -6.51 -7.60
N THR A 296 4.32 -5.96 -8.30
CA THR A 296 5.76 -6.23 -8.04
C THR A 296 6.26 -5.53 -6.76
N TYR A 297 5.46 -4.64 -6.17
CA TYR A 297 5.72 -3.93 -4.92
C TYR A 297 4.94 -4.55 -3.74
N MET A 298 4.19 -5.64 -3.99
CA MET A 298 3.49 -6.42 -2.98
C MET A 298 4.35 -7.60 -2.54
N PRO A 299 4.22 -8.07 -1.27
CA PRO A 299 4.83 -9.32 -0.84
C PRO A 299 4.49 -10.47 -1.81
N PRO A 300 5.44 -11.39 -2.09
CA PRO A 300 5.26 -12.43 -3.10
C PRO A 300 4.03 -13.31 -2.82
N ALA A 301 3.76 -13.64 -1.56
CA ALA A 301 2.58 -14.38 -1.15
C ALA A 301 1.26 -13.66 -1.53
N HIS A 302 1.20 -12.34 -1.37
CA HIS A 302 0.02 -11.53 -1.72
C HIS A 302 -0.14 -11.42 -3.24
N ARG A 303 0.97 -11.28 -3.97
CA ARG A 303 0.97 -11.33 -5.45
C ARG A 303 0.47 -12.67 -5.96
N ASN A 304 0.92 -13.77 -5.37
CA ASN A 304 0.49 -15.12 -5.73
C ASN A 304 -1.01 -15.32 -5.45
N PHE A 305 -1.54 -14.75 -4.36
CA PHE A 305 -2.97 -14.77 -4.08
C PHE A 305 -3.77 -14.09 -5.20
N LEU A 306 -3.37 -12.89 -5.64
CA LEU A 306 -4.03 -12.22 -6.76
C LEU A 306 -4.02 -13.07 -8.04
N CYS A 307 -2.89 -13.71 -8.36
CA CYS A 307 -2.80 -14.61 -9.51
C CYS A 307 -3.71 -15.85 -9.36
N SER A 308 -3.82 -16.41 -8.15
CA SER A 308 -4.72 -17.54 -7.88
C SER A 308 -6.20 -17.16 -8.11
N LEU A 309 -6.59 -15.94 -7.71
CA LEU A 309 -7.93 -15.42 -7.98
C LEU A 309 -8.18 -15.22 -9.47
N GLU A 310 -7.20 -14.72 -10.23
CA GLU A 310 -7.32 -14.55 -11.68
C GLU A 310 -7.47 -15.88 -12.42
N SER A 311 -6.88 -16.95 -11.89
CA SER A 311 -7.00 -18.30 -12.44
C SER A 311 -8.31 -19.02 -12.08
N SER A 312 -9.11 -18.44 -11.19
CA SER A 312 -10.37 -19.02 -10.71
C SER A 312 -11.54 -18.70 -11.63
N PRO A 313 -12.64 -19.47 -11.59
CA PRO A 313 -13.84 -19.19 -12.40
C PRO A 313 -14.42 -17.80 -12.10
N SER A 314 -14.87 -17.09 -13.14
CA SER A 314 -15.41 -15.74 -13.00
C SER A 314 -16.73 -15.73 -12.21
N VAL A 315 -16.74 -15.04 -11.06
CA VAL A 315 -17.95 -14.79 -10.26
C VAL A 315 -19.00 -14.06 -11.10
N ARG A 316 -18.56 -13.07 -11.88
CA ARG A 316 -19.45 -12.27 -12.74
C ARG A 316 -20.17 -13.13 -13.77
N GLU A 317 -19.43 -13.96 -14.51
CA GLU A 317 -20.03 -14.81 -15.55
C GLU A 317 -20.95 -15.86 -14.93
N PHE A 318 -20.60 -16.39 -13.75
CA PHE A 318 -21.48 -17.28 -13.01
C PHE A 318 -22.81 -16.59 -12.67
N VAL A 319 -22.78 -15.40 -12.07
CA VAL A 319 -23.99 -14.64 -11.70
C VAL A 319 -24.86 -14.33 -12.93
N LEU A 320 -24.25 -13.90 -14.05
CA LEU A 320 -24.96 -13.64 -15.31
C LEU A 320 -25.64 -14.89 -15.88
N SER A 321 -25.00 -16.05 -15.77
CA SER A 321 -25.53 -17.31 -16.32
C SER A 321 -26.77 -17.85 -15.60
N LYS A 322 -27.06 -17.38 -14.38
CA LYS A 322 -28.13 -17.95 -13.53
C LYS A 322 -29.51 -17.36 -13.74
N GLY A 323 -29.63 -16.19 -14.36
CA GLY A 323 -30.93 -15.50 -14.45
C GLY A 323 -31.52 -15.10 -13.08
N ASP A 324 -30.76 -15.18 -11.99
CA ASP A 324 -31.22 -14.95 -10.61
C ASP A 324 -31.09 -13.48 -10.19
N ALA A 325 -32.22 -12.82 -9.90
CA ALA A 325 -32.25 -11.41 -9.50
C ALA A 325 -31.50 -11.14 -8.18
N GLY A 326 -31.64 -12.01 -7.19
CA GLY A 326 -30.99 -11.85 -5.88
C GLY A 326 -29.47 -11.96 -5.97
N LEU A 327 -28.95 -12.88 -6.81
CA LEU A 327 -27.51 -12.96 -7.05
C LEU A 327 -26.98 -11.74 -7.82
N ARG A 328 -27.73 -11.24 -8.80
CA ARG A 328 -27.36 -10.01 -9.52
C ARG A 328 -27.29 -8.81 -8.58
N GLU A 329 -28.31 -8.64 -7.74
CA GLU A 329 -28.37 -7.57 -6.74
C GLU A 329 -27.22 -7.65 -5.73
N ALA A 330 -26.91 -8.85 -5.22
CA ALA A 330 -25.81 -9.04 -4.27
C ALA A 330 -24.43 -8.79 -4.89
N TYR A 331 -24.22 -9.22 -6.15
CA TYR A 331 -23.02 -8.87 -6.92
C TYR A 331 -22.92 -7.35 -7.12
N ASP A 332 -24.01 -6.71 -7.55
CA ASP A 332 -24.05 -5.26 -7.77
C ASP A 332 -23.84 -4.47 -6.48
N ALA A 333 -24.27 -4.99 -5.32
CA ALA A 333 -23.97 -4.39 -4.03
C ALA A 333 -22.45 -4.32 -3.78
N CYS A 334 -21.71 -5.39 -4.11
CA CYS A 334 -20.24 -5.39 -4.02
C CYS A 334 -19.61 -4.35 -4.96
N VAL A 335 -20.07 -4.30 -6.23
CA VAL A 335 -19.58 -3.34 -7.22
C VAL A 335 -19.88 -1.89 -6.79
N LYS A 336 -21.10 -1.62 -6.31
CA LYS A 336 -21.50 -0.30 -5.77
C LYS A 336 -20.65 0.11 -4.58
N ALA A 337 -20.34 -0.80 -3.66
CA ALA A 337 -19.48 -0.51 -2.53
C ALA A 337 -18.06 -0.13 -2.98
N LEU A 338 -17.48 -0.81 -3.98
CA LEU A 338 -16.20 -0.42 -4.59
C LEU A 338 -16.28 0.95 -5.30
N VAL A 339 -17.36 1.24 -6.02
CA VAL A 339 -17.58 2.58 -6.63
C VAL A 339 -17.62 3.67 -5.57
N SER A 340 -18.29 3.43 -4.44
CA SER A 340 -18.36 4.36 -3.31
C SER A 340 -16.99 4.60 -2.68
N LEU A 341 -16.22 3.54 -2.41
CA LEU A 341 -14.83 3.64 -1.93
C LEU A 341 -13.95 4.48 -2.87
N ARG A 342 -14.05 4.23 -4.19
CA ARG A 342 -13.28 4.97 -5.20
C ARG A 342 -13.72 6.42 -5.34
N SER A 343 -15.01 6.68 -5.23
CA SER A 343 -15.57 8.03 -5.23
C SER A 343 -15.11 8.82 -4.02
N TYR A 344 -15.09 8.19 -2.84
CA TYR A 344 -14.58 8.80 -1.63
C TYR A 344 -13.05 9.03 -1.72
N HIS A 345 -12.29 8.09 -2.28
CA HIS A 345 -10.85 8.27 -2.51
C HIS A 345 -10.55 9.47 -3.43
N LEU A 346 -11.38 9.71 -4.47
CA LEU A 346 -11.27 10.93 -5.29
C LEU A 346 -11.52 12.21 -4.47
N GLN A 347 -12.44 12.19 -3.51
CA GLN A 347 -12.67 13.32 -2.59
C GLN A 347 -11.47 13.53 -1.66
N ILE A 348 -10.89 12.45 -1.11
CA ILE A 348 -9.66 12.49 -0.33
C ILE A 348 -8.53 13.12 -1.16
N VAL A 349 -8.26 12.64 -2.38
CA VAL A 349 -7.23 13.22 -3.23
C VAL A 349 -7.50 14.70 -3.53
N THR A 350 -8.76 15.08 -3.76
CA THR A 350 -9.10 16.49 -3.96
C THR A 350 -8.73 17.33 -2.73
N LYS A 351 -9.13 16.90 -1.53
CA LYS A 351 -8.88 17.63 -0.27
C LYS A 351 -7.42 17.65 0.15
N TYR A 352 -6.71 16.53 0.02
CA TYR A 352 -5.36 16.33 0.55
C TYR A 352 -4.25 16.58 -0.48
N VAL A 353 -4.57 16.66 -1.76
CA VAL A 353 -3.59 16.88 -2.83
C VAL A 353 -3.91 18.11 -3.67
N LEU A 354 -5.07 18.15 -4.31
CA LEU A 354 -5.36 19.21 -5.30
C LEU A 354 -5.56 20.59 -4.65
N ILE A 355 -6.32 20.65 -3.55
CA ILE A 355 -6.56 21.92 -2.85
C ILE A 355 -5.23 22.48 -2.30
N PRO A 356 -4.41 21.73 -1.53
CA PRO A 356 -3.11 22.22 -1.08
C PRO A 356 -2.16 22.63 -2.22
N ALA A 357 -2.11 21.86 -3.32
CA ALA A 357 -1.32 22.22 -4.51
C ALA A 357 -1.73 23.59 -5.08
N SER A 358 -3.04 23.86 -5.17
CA SER A 358 -3.55 25.13 -5.70
C SER A 358 -3.25 26.35 -4.82
N GLN A 359 -2.95 26.12 -3.54
CA GLN A 359 -2.69 27.17 -2.54
C GLN A 359 -1.20 27.54 -2.44
N GLN A 360 -0.29 26.79 -3.08
CA GLN A 360 1.14 27.11 -3.01
C GLN A 360 1.47 28.41 -3.79
N PRO A 361 2.25 29.35 -3.20
CA PRO A 361 2.60 30.60 -3.84
C PRO A 361 3.51 30.37 -5.07
N GLN A 362 3.19 31.04 -6.19
CA GLN A 362 3.87 30.89 -7.50
C GLN A 362 5.32 31.45 -7.56
N LYS A 363 6.13 31.34 -6.51
CA LYS A 363 7.43 32.03 -6.44
C LYS A 363 8.58 31.39 -7.23
N ASN A 364 8.45 30.15 -7.74
CA ASN A 364 9.49 29.48 -8.53
C ASN A 364 8.97 28.97 -9.90
N LYS A 365 8.34 29.84 -10.70
CA LYS A 365 8.02 29.52 -12.11
C LYS A 365 9.21 29.81 -13.02
N THR A 366 10.23 28.95 -13.00
CA THR A 366 11.06 28.74 -14.22
C THR A 366 10.25 27.93 -15.23
N SER A 367 10.47 28.22 -16.49
CA SER A 367 9.63 27.99 -17.67
C SER A 367 9.44 26.54 -18.14
N GLU A 368 9.10 25.61 -17.24
CA GLU A 368 8.49 24.33 -17.58
C GLU A 368 7.24 24.11 -16.69
N ASP A 369 6.10 23.88 -17.35
CA ASP A 369 4.75 23.86 -16.79
C ASP A 369 4.61 23.16 -15.41
N PRO A 370 4.57 23.91 -14.28
CA PRO A 370 4.57 23.36 -12.92
C PRO A 370 3.26 22.62 -12.59
N SER A 371 2.19 22.88 -13.34
CA SER A 371 0.86 22.31 -13.10
C SER A 371 0.80 20.78 -13.20
N LYS A 372 1.81 20.16 -13.86
CA LYS A 372 1.87 18.71 -14.08
C LYS A 372 2.63 17.94 -12.99
N LEU A 373 3.46 18.59 -12.18
CA LEU A 373 4.25 17.92 -11.14
C LEU A 373 3.45 17.75 -9.84
N ASP A 374 2.71 18.79 -9.44
CA ASP A 374 1.94 18.77 -8.19
C ASP A 374 0.73 17.82 -8.25
N ALA A 375 0.26 17.49 -9.45
CA ALA A 375 -0.84 16.54 -9.70
C ALA A 375 -0.40 15.06 -9.82
N LYS A 376 0.92 14.76 -9.83
CA LYS A 376 1.42 13.38 -9.88
C LYS A 376 1.32 12.70 -8.50
N GLY A 377 0.69 11.54 -8.40
CA GLY A 377 0.72 10.74 -7.18
C GLY A 377 2.14 10.35 -6.77
N THR A 378 2.35 9.97 -5.51
CA THR A 378 3.64 9.46 -4.99
C THR A 378 4.15 8.23 -5.74
N GLY A 379 3.22 7.43 -6.30
CA GLY A 379 3.53 6.32 -7.21
C GLY A 379 3.84 6.73 -8.66
N GLY A 380 3.77 8.01 -9.01
CA GLY A 380 4.18 8.56 -10.32
C GLY A 380 3.08 8.72 -11.37
N THR A 381 1.82 8.40 -11.07
CA THR A 381 0.68 8.55 -12.00
C THR A 381 0.09 9.96 -12.00
N ASP A 382 -0.55 10.37 -13.10
CA ASP A 382 -1.56 11.45 -13.05
C ASP A 382 -2.75 10.94 -12.22
N LEU A 383 -2.78 11.37 -10.96
CA LEU A 383 -3.57 10.73 -9.91
C LEU A 383 -5.08 10.80 -10.18
N MET A 384 -5.56 11.96 -10.64
CA MET A 384 -6.99 12.15 -10.92
C MET A 384 -7.44 11.38 -12.15
N LYS A 385 -6.63 11.40 -13.21
CA LYS A 385 -6.94 10.62 -14.42
C LYS A 385 -6.97 9.12 -14.09
N PHE A 386 -5.96 8.63 -13.37
CA PHE A 386 -5.86 7.24 -12.93
C PHE A 386 -7.07 6.81 -12.10
N LEU A 387 -7.39 7.53 -11.02
CA LEU A 387 -8.50 7.18 -10.13
C LEU A 387 -9.86 7.25 -10.81
N LYS A 388 -10.09 8.25 -11.69
CA LYS A 388 -11.31 8.33 -12.51
C LYS A 388 -11.43 7.14 -13.46
N THR A 389 -10.35 6.74 -14.13
CA THR A 389 -10.35 5.55 -15.00
C THR A 389 -10.68 4.30 -14.20
N VAL A 390 -10.02 4.09 -13.06
CA VAL A 390 -10.26 2.92 -12.19
C VAL A 390 -11.72 2.87 -11.71
N ARG A 391 -12.29 4.00 -11.27
CA ARG A 391 -13.72 4.10 -10.89
C ARG A 391 -14.67 3.84 -12.05
N SER A 392 -14.44 4.48 -13.19
CA SER A 392 -15.32 4.32 -14.35
C SER A 392 -15.25 2.92 -14.95
N THR A 393 -14.12 2.22 -14.82
CA THR A 393 -14.07 0.77 -15.11
C THR A 393 -15.00 0.03 -14.17
N THR A 394 -14.92 0.23 -12.85
CA THR A 394 -15.83 -0.40 -11.87
C THR A 394 -17.30 -0.19 -12.18
N GLU A 395 -17.70 1.05 -12.47
CA GLU A 395 -19.09 1.43 -12.76
C GLU A 395 -19.64 0.66 -13.97
N LYS A 396 -18.81 0.37 -14.99
CA LYS A 396 -19.22 -0.38 -16.18
C LYS A 396 -19.52 -1.86 -15.89
N TYR A 397 -19.10 -2.38 -14.75
CA TYR A 397 -19.30 -3.77 -14.36
C TYR A 397 -20.57 -4.00 -13.55
N LEU A 398 -21.35 -2.94 -13.28
CA LEU A 398 -22.73 -3.08 -12.78
C LEU A 398 -23.57 -3.86 -13.81
N LEU A 399 -24.33 -4.84 -13.32
CA LEU A 399 -25.24 -5.63 -14.12
C LEU A 399 -26.52 -4.81 -14.29
N LYS A 400 -26.63 -4.06 -15.40
CA LYS A 400 -27.85 -3.32 -15.74
C LYS A 400 -29.07 -4.24 -15.62
N GLU A 401 -30.20 -3.71 -15.16
CA GLU A 401 -31.49 -4.41 -15.25
C GLU A 401 -31.74 -4.73 -16.74
N CYS A 402 -31.80 -6.03 -17.07
CA CYS A 402 -32.27 -6.50 -18.36
C CYS A 402 -33.79 -6.49 -18.40
#